data_AF-A0A7W6LX37-F1
#
_entry.id   AF-A0A7W6LX37-F1
#
_cell.length_a   1.000
_cell.length_b   1.000
_cell.length_c   1.000
_cell.angle_alpha   90.00
_cell.angle_beta   90.00
_cell.angle_gamma   90.00
#
_symmetry.space_group_name_H-M   'P 1'
#
loop_
_entity.id
_entity.type
_entity.pdbx_description
1 polymer ?
#
loop_
_entity_poly.entity_id
_entity_poly.type
_entity_poly.pdbx_seq_one_letter_code
_entity_poly.pdbx_strand_id
1 'polypeptide(L)' 'MSDMTLTKLLRDMKEGVTVHGFRSAFRDWVSEETNYPGEIAEAALAHRVRDKTEAAYRRGNLLEKRRNLMKEWGSYCQD' A
#
# COMPACT_ATOMS: atom_id res chain seq x y z
N MET A 1 8.59 -11.75 1.80
CA MET A 1 9.03 -11.16 3.09
C MET A 1 7.88 -11.28 4.09
N SER A 2 8.14 -11.59 5.34
CA SER A 2 7.09 -11.62 6.38
C SER A 2 7.03 -10.29 7.13
N ASP A 3 5.86 -9.95 7.67
CA ASP A 3 5.69 -8.78 8.54
C ASP A 3 6.63 -8.80 9.75
N MET A 4 6.99 -10.00 10.23
CA MET A 4 7.95 -10.19 11.32
C MET A 4 9.37 -9.78 10.93
N THR A 5 9.79 -10.03 9.68
CA THR A 5 11.10 -9.61 9.18
C THR A 5 11.21 -8.09 9.15
N LEU A 6 10.18 -7.42 8.63
CA LEU A 6 10.17 -5.95 8.54
C LEU A 6 10.09 -5.30 9.93
N THR A 7 9.26 -5.85 10.82
CA THR A 7 9.12 -5.37 12.20
C THR A 7 10.44 -5.45 12.96
N LYS A 8 11.19 -6.55 12.81
CA LYS A 8 12.49 -6.70 13.46
C LYS A 8 13.48 -5.65 12.97
N LEU A 9 13.59 -5.47 11.65
CA LEU A 9 14.47 -4.46 11.06
C LEU A 9 14.19 -3.05 11.59
N LEU A 10 12.91 -2.64 11.61
CA LEU A 10 12.54 -1.29 12.08
C LEU A 10 12.83 -1.09 13.58
N ARG A 11 12.68 -2.14 14.40
CA ARG A 11 13.10 -2.10 15.81
C ARG A 11 14.61 -1.94 15.95
N ASP A 12 15.38 -2.65 15.13
CA ASP A 12 16.84 -2.59 15.16
C ASP A 12 17.35 -1.21 14.69
N MET A 13 16.64 -0.55 13.77
CA MET A 13 16.93 0.81 13.32
C MET A 13 16.66 1.88 14.38
N LYS A 14 15.81 1.60 15.39
CA LYS A 14 15.47 2.52 16.50
C LYS A 14 14.87 3.88 16.08
N GLU A 15 14.32 3.97 14.88
CA GLU A 15 13.78 5.21 14.29
C GLU A 15 12.34 5.54 14.75
N GLY A 16 11.78 4.84 15.74
CA GLY A 16 10.40 5.07 16.23
C GLY A 16 9.28 4.78 15.22
N VAL A 17 9.62 4.36 14.00
CA VAL A 17 8.67 4.02 12.93
C VAL A 17 8.19 2.57 13.02
N THR A 18 6.99 2.30 12.49
CA THR A 18 6.41 0.96 12.46
C THR A 18 5.95 0.59 11.06
N VAL A 19 5.88 -0.72 10.78
CA VAL A 19 5.32 -1.23 9.51
C VAL A 19 3.88 -0.74 9.32
N HIS A 20 3.11 -0.68 10.41
CA HIS A 20 1.75 -0.15 10.37
C HIS A 20 1.75 1.34 10.03
N GLY A 21 2.66 2.13 10.62
CA GLY A 21 2.83 3.55 10.31
C GLY A 21 3.13 3.80 8.84
N PHE A 22 4.00 2.99 8.20
CA PHE A 22 4.24 3.09 6.76
C PHE A 22 2.98 2.82 5.92
N ARG A 23 2.17 1.83 6.31
CA ARG A 23 0.92 1.51 5.60
C ARG A 23 -0.13 2.60 5.77
N SER A 24 -0.24 3.18 6.97
CA SER A 24 -1.14 4.30 7.25
C SER A 24 -0.73 5.54 6.47
N ALA A 25 0.55 5.93 6.52
CA ALA A 25 1.05 7.09 5.76
C ALA A 25 0.80 6.95 4.24
N PHE A 26 1.01 5.76 3.69
CA PHE A 26 0.65 5.49 2.29
C PHE A 26 -0.86 5.65 2.04
N ARG A 27 -1.71 5.13 2.92
CA ARG A 27 -3.18 5.23 2.79
C ARG A 27 -3.68 6.67 2.88
N ASP A 28 -3.12 7.43 3.81
CA ASP A 28 -3.45 8.84 4.02
C ASP A 28 -3.06 9.64 2.78
N TRP A 29 -1.83 9.47 2.29
CA TRP A 29 -1.37 10.10 1.04
C TRP A 29 -2.27 9.77 -0.16
N VAL A 30 -2.63 8.50 -0.37
CA VAL A 30 -3.55 8.15 -1.47
C VAL A 30 -4.87 8.89 -1.33
N SER A 31 -5.41 9.00 -0.11
CA SER A 31 -6.71 9.60 0.15
C SER A 31 -6.70 11.13 0.05
N GLU A 32 -5.60 11.77 0.41
CA GLU A 32 -5.50 13.24 0.54
C GLU A 32 -4.91 13.89 -0.72
N GLU A 33 -3.95 13.23 -1.36
CA GLU A 33 -3.11 13.85 -2.40
C GLU A 33 -3.35 13.27 -3.80
N THR A 34 -4.20 12.25 -3.93
CA THR A 34 -4.42 11.57 -5.22
C THR A 34 -5.89 11.34 -5.54
N ASN A 35 -6.16 11.01 -6.81
CA ASN A 35 -7.48 10.61 -7.27
C ASN A 35 -7.61 9.09 -7.47
N TYR A 36 -6.66 8.30 -6.96
CA TYR A 36 -6.70 6.84 -7.12
C TYR A 36 -7.82 6.25 -6.26
N PRO A 37 -8.66 5.35 -6.84
CA PRO A 37 -9.60 4.56 -6.07
C PRO A 37 -8.93 3.83 -4.89
N GLY A 38 -9.54 3.91 -3.71
CA GLY A 38 -9.03 3.24 -2.50
C GLY A 38 -8.86 1.72 -2.68
N GLU A 39 -9.61 1.11 -3.59
CA GLU A 39 -9.42 -0.29 -3.96
C GLU A 39 -8.06 -0.61 -4.60
N ILE A 40 -7.48 0.32 -5.35
CA ILE A 40 -6.17 0.16 -5.97
C ILE A 40 -5.09 0.27 -4.89
N ALA A 41 -5.27 1.15 -3.89
CA ALA A 41 -4.40 1.23 -2.72
C ALA A 41 -4.43 -0.06 -1.89
N GLU A 42 -5.62 -0.61 -1.61
CA GLU A 42 -5.76 -1.91 -0.92
C GLU A 42 -5.06 -3.03 -1.71
N ALA A 43 -5.24 -3.06 -3.03
CA ALA A 43 -4.57 -4.03 -3.88
C ALA A 43 -3.04 -3.84 -3.93
N ALA A 44 -2.55 -2.60 -3.85
CA ALA A 44 -1.12 -2.31 -3.75
C ALA A 44 -0.51 -2.81 -2.43
N LEU A 45 -1.26 -2.71 -1.32
CA LEU A 45 -0.90 -3.27 -0.01
C LEU A 45 -1.04 -4.79 0.09
N ALA A 46 -1.43 -5.46 -1.00
CA ALA A 46 -1.73 -6.89 -1.04
C ALA A 46 -2.80 -7.32 -0.02
N HIS A 47 -3.69 -6.40 0.35
CA HIS A 47 -4.83 -6.71 1.20
C HIS A 47 -5.84 -7.57 0.42
N ARG A 48 -6.44 -8.54 1.11
CA ARG A 48 -7.46 -9.41 0.52
C ARG A 48 -8.76 -8.63 0.37
N VAL A 49 -9.39 -8.76 -0.80
CA VAL A 49 -10.77 -8.31 -1.01
C VAL A 49 -11.68 -9.13 -0.09
N ARG A 50 -12.43 -8.47 0.79
CA ARG A 50 -13.30 -9.14 1.76
C ARG A 50 -14.55 -9.73 1.10
N ASP A 51 -15.04 -9.10 0.03
CA ASP A 51 -16.21 -9.57 -0.69
C ASP A 51 -15.83 -10.50 -1.85
N LYS A 52 -16.25 -11.77 -1.74
CA LYS A 52 -16.03 -12.79 -2.77
C LYS A 52 -16.73 -12.45 -4.09
N THR A 53 -17.82 -11.71 -4.04
CA THR A 53 -18.59 -11.25 -5.20
C THR A 53 -17.80 -10.19 -5.95
N GLU A 54 -17.29 -9.18 -5.25
CA GLU A 54 -16.46 -8.11 -5.80
C GLU A 54 -15.12 -8.66 -6.35
N ALA A 55 -14.54 -9.65 -5.67
CA ALA A 55 -13.36 -10.37 -6.13
C ALA A 55 -13.60 -11.13 -7.45
N ALA A 56 -14.80 -11.68 -7.67
CA ALA A 56 -15.15 -12.37 -8.91
C ALA A 56 -15.30 -11.40 -10.10
N TYR A 57 -15.73 -10.16 -9.85
CA TYR A 57 -15.82 -9.11 -10.89
C TYR A 57 -14.47 -8.45 -11.20
N ARG A 58 -13.49 -8.50 -10.29
CA ARG A 58 -12.09 -8.10 -10.54
C ARG A 58 -11.38 -9.14 -11.41
N ARG A 59 -11.73 -9.18 -12.70
CA ARG A 59 -11.06 -10.02 -13.71
C ARG A 59 -9.58 -9.68 -13.92
N GLY A 60 -9.11 -8.55 -13.42
CA GLY A 60 -7.70 -8.13 -13.46
C GLY A 60 -7.19 -7.73 -12.09
N ASN A 61 -5.91 -8.01 -11.83
CA ASN A 61 -5.20 -7.65 -10.59
C ASN A 61 -4.75 -6.17 -10.53
N LEU A 62 -5.28 -5.34 -11.45
CA LEU A 62 -5.03 -3.90 -11.58
C LEU A 62 -3.54 -3.54 -11.61
N LEU A 63 -2.67 -4.43 -12.10
CA LEU A 63 -1.22 -4.29 -12.00
C LEU A 63 -0.70 -2.98 -12.58
N GLU A 64 -1.21 -2.54 -13.73
CA GLU A 64 -0.72 -1.31 -14.35
C GLU A 64 -1.11 -0.07 -13.54
N LYS A 65 -2.34 -0.03 -13.03
CA LYS A 65 -2.77 1.06 -12.14
C LYS A 65 -1.97 1.08 -10.84
N ARG A 66 -1.68 -0.11 -10.28
CA ARG A 66 -0.81 -0.25 -9.09
C ARG A 66 0.62 0.20 -9.39
N ARG A 67 1.15 -0.09 -10.57
CA ARG A 67 2.49 0.35 -10.99
C ARG A 67 2.58 1.88 -11.02
N ASN A 68 1.59 2.53 -11.63
CA ASN A 68 1.56 3.99 -11.69
C ASN A 68 1.43 4.60 -10.29
N LEU A 69 0.52 4.08 -9.47
CA LEU A 69 0.36 4.49 -8.07
C LEU A 69 1.67 4.38 -7.27
N MET A 70 2.36 3.24 -7.36
CA MET A 70 3.63 3.03 -6.65
C MET A 70 4.75 3.93 -7.18
N LYS A 71 4.73 4.29 -8.47
CA LYS A 71 5.69 5.22 -9.06
C LYS A 71 5.48 6.63 -8.50
N GLU A 72 4.24 7.10 -8.47
CA GLU A 72 3.91 8.42 -7.91
C GLU A 72 4.21 8.49 -6.41
N TRP A 73 3.91 7.43 -5.66
CA TRP A 73 4.29 7.33 -4.25
C TRP A 73 5.81 7.43 -4.07
N GLY A 74 6.56 6.70 -4.91
CA GLY A 74 8.02 6.75 -4.90
C GLY A 74 8.57 8.14 -5.17
N SER A 75 7.96 8.89 -6.09
CA SER A 75 8.32 10.30 -6.33
C SER A 75 8.01 11.17 -5.12
N TYR A 76 6.81 11.04 -4.53
CA TYR A 76 6.40 11.83 -3.36
C TYR A 76 7.33 11.64 -2.15
N CYS A 77 7.83 10.42 -1.92
CA CYS A 77 8.78 10.17 -0.82
C CYS A 77 10.20 10.70 -1.07
N GLN A 78 10.52 11.11 -2.30
CA GLN A 78 11.83 11.63 -2.68
C GLN A 78 11.89 13.16 -2.72
N ASP A 79 10.74 13.81 -2.65
CA ASP A 79 10.60 15.26 -2.53
C ASP A 79 10.77 15.71 -1.06
#